data_AF-A0A847X1W8-F1
#
_entry.id   AF-A0A847X1W8-F1
#
_cell.length_a   1.000
_cell.length_b   1.000
_cell.length_c   1.000
_cell.angle_alpha   90.00
_cell.angle_beta   90.00
_cell.angle_gamma   90.00
#
_symmetry.space_group_name_H-M   'P 1'
#
loop_
_entity.id
_entity.type
_entity.pdbx_description
1 polymer ?
#
loop_
_entity_poly.entity_id
_entity_poly.type
_entity_poly.pdbx_seq_one_letter_code
_entity_poly.pdbx_strand_id
1 'polypeptide(L)'
;MKASVIANKDYTVARIDDRVYGAFLEHLGRAVYEGIYEPDHPTADANGMRGDVIDLVKKLNVPVVRYPGGNFVSAYNWEDGIGPRDQRPTRLDLAWHTSESNAVGIHEFADWCASVGTEMMLAVNLGSRGVDEARNFLEYVNHPGGSYWSDLRIKNGRKEPWNVKMWCLGNEMDGPWQVGQKDAAEYGKLAVNTARAMRMFDQSLELVVCGSSHSDMPSYPDWERIVLEHT
;
A
#
# COMPACT_ATOMS: atom_id res chain seq x y z
N MET A 1 20.54 25.17 33.05
CA MET A 1 19.20 24.65 33.40
C MET A 1 19.38 23.22 33.91
N LYS A 2 18.67 22.78 34.96
CA LYS A 2 18.71 21.39 35.47
C LYS A 2 17.39 20.71 35.13
N ALA A 3 17.44 19.47 34.63
CA ALA A 3 16.28 18.62 34.34
C ALA A 3 16.42 17.26 35.03
N SER A 4 15.30 16.62 35.35
CA SER A 4 15.23 15.29 35.97
C SER A 4 14.21 14.39 35.28
N VAL A 5 14.52 13.11 35.15
CA VAL A 5 13.66 12.07 34.56
C VAL A 5 13.54 10.91 35.54
N ILE A 6 12.35 10.30 35.63
CA ILE A 6 12.10 9.07 36.42
C ILE A 6 11.66 7.97 35.45
N ALA A 7 12.32 6.81 35.51
CA ALA A 7 11.91 5.60 34.80
C ALA A 7 11.47 4.54 35.82
N ASN A 8 10.19 4.16 35.79
CA ASN A 8 9.61 3.19 36.70
C ASN A 8 8.81 2.13 35.91
N LYS A 9 9.17 0.86 36.07
CA LYS A 9 8.52 -0.29 35.38
C LYS A 9 7.02 -0.41 35.67
N ASP A 10 6.57 0.07 36.84
CA ASP A 10 5.16 0.01 37.24
C ASP A 10 4.31 1.08 36.52
N TYR A 11 4.96 2.05 35.85
CA TYR A 11 4.35 3.08 35.01
C TYR A 11 4.61 2.78 33.53
N THR A 12 4.03 1.67 33.05
CA THR A 12 4.09 1.26 31.64
C THR A 12 2.91 1.84 30.85
N VAL A 13 3.15 2.36 29.64
CA VAL A 13 2.09 2.83 28.72
C VAL A 13 1.46 1.65 27.99
N ALA A 14 2.23 0.94 27.16
CA ALA A 14 1.80 -0.24 26.42
C ALA A 14 3.03 -1.02 25.90
N ARG A 15 2.81 -2.25 25.42
CA ARG A 15 3.79 -2.94 24.57
C ARG A 15 3.89 -2.20 23.24
N ILE A 16 5.11 -1.96 22.77
CA ILE A 16 5.35 -1.40 21.44
C ILE A 16 4.97 -2.45 20.40
N ASP A 17 4.10 -2.07 19.47
CA ASP A 17 3.86 -2.81 18.24
C ASP A 17 4.94 -2.40 17.24
N ASP A 18 5.77 -3.33 16.77
CA ASP A 18 6.91 -3.00 15.92
C ASP A 18 6.49 -2.30 14.62
N ARG A 19 5.23 -2.44 14.19
CA ARG A 19 4.68 -1.76 13.00
C ARG A 19 4.71 -0.24 13.10
N VAL A 20 4.90 0.34 14.28
CA VAL A 20 5.19 1.79 14.42
C VAL A 20 6.52 2.20 13.78
N TYR A 21 7.42 1.24 13.53
CA TYR A 21 8.67 1.43 12.78
C TYR A 21 8.53 1.11 11.29
N GLY A 22 7.29 1.00 10.79
CA GLY A 22 7.01 0.79 9.38
C GLY A 22 7.50 1.94 8.49
N ALA A 23 7.58 1.66 7.19
CA ALA A 23 7.93 2.65 6.18
C ALA A 23 6.87 2.69 5.07
N PHE A 24 7.13 3.50 4.06
CA PHE A 24 6.19 3.78 3.00
C PHE A 24 6.95 3.99 1.69
N LEU A 25 6.49 3.31 0.63
CA LEU A 25 7.03 3.41 -0.71
C LEU A 25 5.90 3.71 -1.69
N GLU A 26 5.99 4.86 -2.34
CA GLU A 26 5.05 5.31 -3.36
C GLU A 26 5.73 5.35 -4.72
N HIS A 27 4.96 5.14 -5.78
CA HIS A 27 5.33 5.55 -7.14
C HIS A 27 5.35 7.09 -7.25
N LEU A 28 6.36 7.71 -6.62
CA LEU A 28 6.56 9.14 -6.53
C LEU A 28 8.04 9.48 -6.75
N GLY A 29 8.29 10.29 -7.77
CA GLY A 29 9.63 10.77 -8.09
C GLY A 29 10.61 9.62 -8.26
N ARG A 30 11.61 9.55 -7.37
CA ARG A 30 12.68 8.54 -7.42
C ARG A 30 12.63 7.51 -6.29
N ALA A 31 11.47 7.34 -5.65
CA ALA A 31 11.33 6.34 -4.59
C ALA A 31 11.44 4.91 -5.15
N VAL A 32 10.74 4.63 -6.24
CA VAL A 32 10.79 3.35 -6.96
C VAL A 32 11.91 3.37 -8.00
N TYR A 33 11.73 4.14 -9.07
CA TYR A 33 12.70 4.26 -10.17
C TYR A 33 13.90 5.11 -9.77
N GLU A 34 15.12 4.64 -10.01
CA GLU A 34 16.37 5.24 -9.50
C GLU A 34 16.47 5.26 -7.95
N GLY A 35 15.56 4.55 -7.29
CA GLY A 35 15.50 4.35 -5.85
C GLY A 35 15.73 2.88 -5.53
N ILE A 36 14.65 2.13 -5.28
CA ILE A 36 14.78 0.68 -5.04
C ILE A 36 15.02 -0.12 -6.33
N TYR A 37 14.63 0.40 -7.49
CA TYR A 37 14.70 -0.27 -8.79
C TYR A 37 15.48 0.58 -9.81
N GLU A 38 16.59 0.04 -10.28
CA GLU A 38 17.48 0.67 -11.26
C GLU A 38 18.29 -0.43 -11.97
N PRO A 39 17.75 -1.07 -13.03
CA PRO A 39 18.32 -2.29 -13.60
C PRO A 39 19.76 -2.20 -14.09
N ASP A 40 20.17 -1.01 -14.53
CA ASP A 40 21.52 -0.76 -15.04
C ASP A 40 22.53 -0.37 -13.92
N HIS A 41 22.08 -0.30 -12.66
CA HIS A 41 22.94 0.06 -11.54
C HIS A 41 23.96 -1.05 -11.23
N PRO A 42 25.23 -0.76 -10.89
CA PRO A 42 26.25 -1.78 -10.66
C PRO A 42 25.96 -2.81 -9.55
N THR A 43 25.03 -2.48 -8.65
CA THR A 43 24.59 -3.34 -7.53
C THR A 43 23.22 -3.98 -7.77
N ALA A 44 22.61 -3.78 -8.94
CA ALA A 44 21.31 -4.32 -9.25
C ALA A 44 21.33 -5.86 -9.23
N ASP A 45 20.32 -6.46 -8.61
CA ASP A 45 20.11 -7.90 -8.66
C ASP A 45 19.49 -8.33 -10.01
N ALA A 46 19.24 -9.63 -10.16
CA ALA A 46 18.65 -10.18 -11.40
C ALA A 46 17.26 -9.63 -11.72
N ASN A 47 16.56 -9.05 -10.74
CA ASN A 47 15.24 -8.46 -10.91
C ASN A 47 15.30 -6.95 -11.19
N GLY A 48 16.49 -6.33 -11.14
CA GLY A 48 16.73 -4.91 -11.32
C GLY A 48 16.65 -4.10 -10.03
N MET A 49 16.58 -4.75 -8.87
CA MET A 49 16.52 -4.09 -7.57
C MET A 49 17.92 -3.76 -7.06
N ARG A 50 18.11 -2.56 -6.52
CA ARG A 50 19.41 -2.09 -6.05
C ARG A 50 19.85 -2.81 -4.77
N GLY A 51 20.90 -3.63 -4.87
CA GLY A 51 21.45 -4.40 -3.75
C GLY A 51 22.00 -3.54 -2.60
N ASP A 52 22.60 -2.39 -2.92
CA ASP A 52 23.08 -1.43 -1.92
C ASP A 52 21.93 -0.81 -1.11
N VAL A 53 20.80 -0.52 -1.76
CA VAL A 53 19.59 -0.02 -1.09
C VAL A 53 18.96 -1.12 -0.22
N ILE A 54 18.90 -2.36 -0.73
CA ILE A 54 18.44 -3.53 0.04
C ILE A 54 19.25 -3.68 1.33
N ASP A 55 20.58 -3.59 1.25
CA ASP A 55 21.46 -3.73 2.41
C ASP A 55 21.28 -2.60 3.44
N LEU A 56 20.96 -1.39 3.00
CA LEU A 56 20.63 -0.28 3.90
C LEU A 56 19.30 -0.51 4.60
N VAL A 57 18.26 -0.91 3.87
CA VAL A 57 16.92 -1.12 4.42
C VAL A 57 16.89 -2.29 5.41
N LYS A 58 17.64 -3.38 5.16
CA LYS A 58 17.82 -4.48 6.13
C LYS A 58 18.33 -4.00 7.48
N LYS A 59 19.25 -3.04 7.49
CA LYS A 59 19.83 -2.50 8.73
C LYS A 59 18.82 -1.65 9.51
N LEU A 60 17.84 -1.06 8.84
CA LEU A 60 16.75 -0.31 9.48
C LEU A 60 15.73 -1.24 10.16
N ASN A 61 15.68 -2.52 9.77
CA ASN A 61 14.77 -3.53 10.31
C ASN A 61 13.30 -3.07 10.27
N VAL A 62 12.89 -2.57 9.10
CA VAL A 62 11.52 -2.11 8.84
C VAL A 62 10.59 -3.33 8.79
N PRO A 63 9.56 -3.42 9.67
CA PRO A 63 8.72 -4.61 9.75
C PRO A 63 7.59 -4.62 8.72
N VAL A 64 7.14 -3.45 8.26
CA VAL A 64 6.06 -3.33 7.27
C VAL A 64 6.29 -2.12 6.35
N VAL A 65 5.97 -2.26 5.07
CA VAL A 65 6.04 -1.17 4.08
C VAL A 65 4.68 -1.00 3.40
N ARG A 66 4.15 0.23 3.44
CA ARG A 66 2.95 0.64 2.70
C ARG A 66 3.27 0.84 1.20
N TYR A 67 2.41 0.35 0.29
CA TYR A 67 2.57 0.42 -1.18
C TYR A 67 1.21 0.25 -1.91
N PRO A 68 0.99 0.69 -3.17
CA PRO A 68 1.88 1.46 -4.06
C PRO A 68 1.78 2.97 -3.88
N GLY A 69 0.98 3.42 -2.92
CA GLY A 69 0.56 4.81 -2.93
C GLY A 69 0.29 5.41 -1.58
N GLY A 70 0.53 6.72 -1.64
CA GLY A 70 -0.31 7.77 -1.13
C GLY A 70 -1.21 8.20 -2.29
N ASN A 71 -1.06 9.42 -2.79
CA ASN A 71 -1.92 9.99 -3.83
C ASN A 71 -1.97 9.18 -5.13
N PHE A 72 -0.86 8.54 -5.53
CA PHE A 72 -0.74 7.72 -6.73
C PHE A 72 -1.83 6.64 -6.85
N VAL A 73 -2.15 5.95 -5.74
CA VAL A 73 -3.07 4.79 -5.79
C VAL A 73 -4.48 5.18 -6.20
N SER A 74 -4.88 6.43 -6.00
CA SER A 74 -6.25 6.91 -6.24
C SER A 74 -6.62 6.99 -7.73
N ALA A 75 -5.65 6.85 -8.64
CA ALA A 75 -5.89 6.73 -10.08
C ALA A 75 -5.26 5.47 -10.70
N TYR A 76 -4.66 4.60 -9.87
CA TYR A 76 -3.88 3.46 -10.32
C TYR A 76 -4.74 2.23 -10.66
N ASN A 77 -4.44 1.54 -11.76
CA ASN A 77 -4.98 0.22 -12.07
C ASN A 77 -3.90 -0.83 -11.78
N TRP A 78 -4.11 -1.66 -10.75
CA TRP A 78 -3.13 -2.65 -10.32
C TRP A 78 -2.79 -3.68 -11.41
N GLU A 79 -3.71 -3.93 -12.35
CA GLU A 79 -3.53 -4.82 -13.49
C GLU A 79 -2.48 -4.29 -14.48
N ASP A 80 -2.28 -2.97 -14.54
CA ASP A 80 -1.25 -2.38 -15.41
C ASP A 80 0.17 -2.75 -14.91
N GLY A 81 0.32 -3.15 -13.64
CA GLY A 81 1.57 -3.55 -13.00
C GLY A 81 1.82 -5.07 -12.94
N ILE A 82 1.05 -5.91 -13.62
CA ILE A 82 1.23 -7.37 -13.60
C ILE A 82 1.52 -7.94 -14.99
N GLY A 83 2.04 -9.17 -15.05
CA GLY A 83 2.33 -9.87 -16.31
C GLY A 83 3.65 -9.42 -16.96
N PRO A 84 3.89 -9.83 -18.22
CA PRO A 84 5.12 -9.50 -18.94
C PRO A 84 5.34 -7.98 -19.03
N ARG A 85 6.52 -7.50 -18.60
CA ARG A 85 6.83 -6.06 -18.50
C ARG A 85 6.71 -5.33 -19.84
N ASP A 86 7.01 -6.00 -20.94
CA ASP A 86 6.91 -5.48 -22.31
C ASP A 86 5.45 -5.27 -22.79
N GLN A 87 4.47 -5.82 -22.08
CA GLN A 87 3.04 -5.66 -22.37
C GLN A 87 2.34 -4.69 -21.40
N ARG A 88 3.05 -4.19 -20.38
CA ARG A 88 2.50 -3.25 -19.41
C ARG A 88 2.39 -1.86 -20.04
N PRO A 89 1.26 -1.15 -19.86
CA PRO A 89 1.07 0.15 -20.48
C PRO A 89 1.79 1.24 -19.68
N THR A 90 2.36 2.23 -20.38
CA THR A 90 2.69 3.51 -19.75
C THR A 90 1.42 4.29 -19.46
N ARG A 91 1.27 4.78 -18.22
CA ARG A 91 0.14 5.61 -17.78
C ARG A 91 0.59 7.01 -17.39
N LEU A 92 -0.33 7.96 -17.39
CA LEU A 92 -0.10 9.27 -16.78
C LEU A 92 -0.55 9.21 -15.33
N ASP A 93 0.38 9.46 -14.41
CA ASP A 93 0.06 9.69 -13.02
C ASP A 93 -0.39 11.15 -12.82
N LEU A 94 -1.64 11.31 -12.41
CA LEU A 94 -2.26 12.61 -12.18
C LEU A 94 -1.85 13.22 -10.85
N ALA A 95 -1.41 12.42 -9.87
CA ALA A 95 -1.03 12.91 -8.55
C ALA A 95 0.28 13.70 -8.60
N TRP A 96 1.27 13.17 -9.31
CA TRP A 96 2.62 13.74 -9.37
C TRP A 96 2.99 14.28 -10.76
N HIS A 97 2.04 14.29 -11.70
CA HIS A 97 2.23 14.77 -13.06
C HIS A 97 3.40 14.08 -13.79
N THR A 98 3.48 12.76 -13.65
CA THR A 98 4.55 11.93 -14.25
C THR A 98 3.99 10.89 -15.22
N SER A 99 4.86 10.26 -15.99
CA SER A 99 4.54 9.04 -16.74
C SER A 99 5.02 7.82 -15.95
N GLU A 100 4.11 6.91 -15.64
CA GLU A 100 4.36 5.67 -14.92
C GLU A 100 4.52 4.53 -15.94
N SER A 101 5.71 3.92 -15.97
CA SER A 101 6.03 2.82 -16.90
C SER A 101 5.42 1.48 -16.51
N ASN A 102 5.03 1.32 -15.24
CA ASN A 102 4.59 0.08 -14.61
C ASN A 102 5.64 -1.05 -14.65
N ALA A 103 6.92 -0.73 -14.84
CA ALA A 103 8.00 -1.72 -14.81
C ALA A 103 8.15 -2.40 -13.44
N VAL A 104 7.78 -1.69 -12.36
CA VAL A 104 7.59 -2.27 -11.02
C VAL A 104 6.11 -2.30 -10.69
N GLY A 105 5.60 -3.49 -10.39
CA GLY A 105 4.27 -3.66 -9.79
C GLY A 105 4.32 -4.60 -8.60
N ILE A 106 3.20 -5.24 -8.28
CA ILE A 106 3.07 -6.03 -7.05
C ILE A 106 4.05 -7.21 -6.97
N HIS A 107 4.39 -7.85 -8.09
CA HIS A 107 5.35 -8.98 -8.09
C HIS A 107 6.74 -8.50 -7.71
N GLU A 108 7.22 -7.47 -8.41
CA GLU A 108 8.53 -6.87 -8.15
C GLU A 108 8.63 -6.29 -6.73
N PHE A 109 7.59 -5.59 -6.27
CA PHE A 109 7.55 -5.05 -4.91
C PHE A 109 7.57 -6.15 -3.84
N ALA A 110 6.84 -7.25 -4.05
CA ALA A 110 6.83 -8.36 -3.10
C ALA A 110 8.18 -9.09 -3.03
N ASP A 111 8.86 -9.26 -4.16
CA ASP A 111 10.20 -9.84 -4.20
C ASP A 111 11.23 -8.93 -3.52
N TRP A 112 11.09 -7.61 -3.69
CA TRP A 112 11.89 -6.63 -2.95
C TRP A 112 11.62 -6.71 -1.44
N CYS A 113 10.35 -6.79 -1.02
CA CYS A 113 9.98 -6.94 0.39
C CYS A 113 10.57 -8.20 1.01
N ALA A 114 10.50 -9.34 0.31
CA ALA A 114 11.11 -10.59 0.74
C ALA A 114 12.65 -10.46 0.85
N SER A 115 13.27 -9.71 -0.07
CA SER A 115 14.70 -9.47 -0.06
C SER A 115 15.16 -8.67 1.15
N VAL A 116 14.36 -7.71 1.65
CA VAL A 116 14.68 -6.90 2.84
C VAL A 116 14.09 -7.42 4.15
N GLY A 117 13.22 -8.44 4.10
CA GLY A 117 12.61 -9.06 5.28
C GLY A 117 11.44 -8.25 5.88
N THR A 118 10.69 -7.51 5.06
CA THR A 118 9.53 -6.72 5.50
C THR A 118 8.22 -7.33 5.01
N GLU A 119 7.15 -7.10 5.77
CA GLU A 119 5.78 -7.38 5.33
C GLU A 119 5.22 -6.26 4.44
N MET A 120 4.17 -6.58 3.68
CA MET A 120 3.46 -5.63 2.83
C MET A 120 2.20 -5.09 3.52
N MET A 121 1.97 -3.80 3.36
CA MET A 121 0.69 -3.14 3.60
C MET A 121 0.18 -2.55 2.28
N LEU A 122 -0.87 -3.12 1.71
CA LEU A 122 -1.30 -2.77 0.35
C LEU A 122 -2.46 -1.78 0.35
N ALA A 123 -2.38 -0.74 -0.47
CA ALA A 123 -3.47 0.20 -0.70
C ALA A 123 -4.29 -0.19 -1.94
N VAL A 124 -5.62 -0.11 -1.83
CA VAL A 124 -6.55 -0.26 -2.97
C VAL A 124 -6.99 1.10 -3.49
N ASN A 125 -7.20 1.21 -4.80
CA ASN A 125 -7.74 2.42 -5.42
C ASN A 125 -9.23 2.58 -5.08
N LEU A 126 -9.56 3.60 -4.28
CA LEU A 126 -10.94 4.04 -4.02
C LEU A 126 -11.22 5.47 -4.53
N GLY A 127 -10.32 6.02 -5.35
CA GLY A 127 -10.50 7.30 -6.04
C GLY A 127 -11.30 7.11 -7.32
N SER A 128 -10.65 6.54 -8.33
CA SER A 128 -11.23 6.25 -9.65
C SER A 128 -11.84 4.85 -9.78
N ARG A 129 -11.66 3.97 -8.78
CA ARG A 129 -12.16 2.58 -8.74
C ARG A 129 -12.91 2.31 -7.43
N GLY A 130 -13.33 1.06 -7.19
CA GLY A 130 -14.10 0.73 -6.00
C GLY A 130 -14.04 -0.74 -5.59
N VAL A 131 -15.20 -1.25 -5.16
CA VAL A 131 -15.33 -2.55 -4.48
C VAL A 131 -14.89 -3.73 -5.35
N ASP A 132 -15.26 -3.73 -6.63
CA ASP A 132 -14.96 -4.86 -7.52
C ASP A 132 -13.46 -5.03 -7.73
N GLU A 133 -12.79 -3.90 -7.93
CA GLU A 133 -11.37 -3.86 -8.21
C GLU A 133 -10.54 -4.21 -6.97
N ALA A 134 -10.99 -3.77 -5.79
CA ALA A 134 -10.39 -4.14 -4.52
C ALA A 134 -10.51 -5.65 -4.23
N ARG A 135 -11.70 -6.26 -4.43
CA ARG A 135 -11.88 -7.71 -4.22
C ARG A 135 -11.08 -8.53 -5.24
N ASN A 136 -10.99 -8.07 -6.48
CA ASN A 136 -10.24 -8.74 -7.54
C ASN A 136 -8.73 -8.70 -7.25
N PHE A 137 -8.22 -7.56 -6.77
CA PHE A 137 -6.82 -7.46 -6.36
C PHE A 137 -6.51 -8.34 -5.14
N LEU A 138 -7.40 -8.37 -4.14
CA LEU A 138 -7.27 -9.27 -3.00
C LEU A 138 -7.26 -10.75 -3.43
N GLU A 139 -8.16 -11.15 -4.33
CA GLU A 139 -8.19 -12.52 -4.89
C GLU A 139 -6.87 -12.85 -5.61
N TYR A 140 -6.37 -11.93 -6.44
CA TYR A 140 -5.09 -12.07 -7.12
C TYR A 140 -3.94 -12.30 -6.14
N VAL A 141 -3.88 -11.51 -5.06
CA VAL A 141 -2.76 -11.53 -4.12
C VAL A 141 -2.84 -12.70 -3.13
N ASN A 142 -4.04 -13.08 -2.68
CA ASN A 142 -4.21 -13.98 -1.53
C ASN A 142 -4.89 -15.32 -1.84
N HIS A 143 -5.61 -15.48 -2.96
CA HIS A 143 -6.33 -16.74 -3.21
C HIS A 143 -5.38 -17.84 -3.71
N PRO A 144 -5.44 -19.08 -3.18
CA PRO A 144 -4.44 -20.11 -3.48
C PRO A 144 -4.41 -20.57 -4.95
N GLY A 145 -5.54 -20.59 -5.65
CA GLY A 145 -5.64 -21.07 -7.03
C GLY A 145 -7.06 -21.52 -7.39
N GLY A 146 -7.32 -21.80 -8.66
CA GLY A 146 -8.61 -22.32 -9.15
C GLY A 146 -9.66 -21.25 -9.40
N SER A 147 -9.26 -19.98 -9.40
CA SER A 147 -10.07 -18.83 -9.77
C SER A 147 -9.34 -18.01 -10.83
N TYR A 148 -10.06 -17.18 -11.59
CA TYR A 148 -9.43 -16.40 -12.68
C TYR A 148 -8.25 -15.55 -12.19
N TRP A 149 -8.39 -14.82 -11.08
CA TRP A 149 -7.33 -13.92 -10.63
C TRP A 149 -6.16 -14.67 -9.97
N SER A 150 -6.44 -15.71 -9.19
CA SER A 150 -5.37 -16.52 -8.60
C SER A 150 -4.58 -17.29 -9.66
N ASP A 151 -5.26 -17.86 -10.66
CA ASP A 151 -4.62 -18.57 -11.76
C ASP A 151 -3.83 -17.61 -12.66
N LEU A 152 -4.28 -16.35 -12.79
CA LEU A 152 -3.51 -15.30 -13.47
C LEU A 152 -2.24 -14.94 -12.69
N ARG A 153 -2.27 -14.90 -11.35
CA ARG A 153 -1.05 -14.75 -10.53
C ARG A 153 -0.07 -15.90 -10.79
N ILE A 154 -0.58 -17.14 -10.79
CA ILE A 154 0.22 -18.34 -11.07
C ILE A 154 0.83 -18.25 -12.47
N LYS A 155 0.03 -17.89 -13.49
CA LYS A 155 0.49 -17.69 -14.87
C LYS A 155 1.58 -16.62 -14.98
N ASN A 156 1.49 -15.57 -14.17
CA ASN A 156 2.47 -14.49 -14.13
C ASN A 156 3.74 -14.84 -13.34
N GLY A 157 3.92 -16.11 -12.95
CA GLY A 157 5.17 -16.61 -12.37
C GLY A 157 5.15 -16.79 -10.86
N ARG A 158 4.03 -16.48 -10.18
CA ARG A 158 3.91 -16.62 -8.73
C ARG A 158 2.85 -17.65 -8.33
N LYS A 159 3.32 -18.87 -8.01
CA LYS A 159 2.45 -19.96 -7.59
C LYS A 159 1.75 -19.67 -6.26
N GLU A 160 2.53 -19.44 -5.20
CA GLU A 160 2.02 -19.28 -3.84
C GLU A 160 1.46 -17.86 -3.62
N PRO A 161 0.30 -17.72 -2.95
CA PRO A 161 -0.22 -16.40 -2.57
C PRO A 161 0.74 -15.68 -1.62
N TRP A 162 0.69 -14.35 -1.60
CA TRP A 162 1.48 -13.56 -0.65
C TRP A 162 0.83 -13.48 0.73
N ASN A 163 -0.47 -13.77 0.84
CA ASN A 163 -1.23 -13.76 2.10
C ASN A 163 -1.12 -12.43 2.87
N VAL A 164 -1.17 -11.30 2.14
CA VAL A 164 -1.09 -9.96 2.72
C VAL A 164 -2.25 -9.73 3.68
N LYS A 165 -1.94 -9.35 4.92
CA LYS A 165 -2.92 -9.15 5.99
C LYS A 165 -3.41 -7.71 6.12
N MET A 166 -2.52 -6.73 5.92
CA MET A 166 -2.86 -5.33 6.13
C MET A 166 -3.17 -4.60 4.83
N TRP A 167 -4.34 -3.95 4.77
CA TRP A 167 -4.80 -3.24 3.57
C TRP A 167 -5.32 -1.84 3.89
N CYS A 168 -4.87 -0.83 3.15
CA CYS A 168 -5.42 0.52 3.18
C CYS A 168 -6.60 0.63 2.22
N LEU A 169 -7.73 1.14 2.72
CA LEU A 169 -8.92 1.41 1.93
C LEU A 169 -8.81 2.79 1.27
N GLY A 170 -8.07 2.91 0.16
CA GLY A 170 -7.82 4.20 -0.50
C GLY A 170 -6.65 4.99 0.10
N ASN A 171 -6.65 6.30 -0.14
CA ASN A 171 -5.70 7.26 0.41
C ASN A 171 -6.36 8.63 0.60
N GLU A 172 -6.31 9.19 1.82
CA GLU A 172 -6.55 10.62 2.13
C GLU A 172 -7.66 11.28 1.28
N MET A 173 -8.85 10.66 1.27
CA MET A 173 -9.92 11.01 0.34
C MET A 173 -10.59 12.36 0.64
N ASP A 174 -10.24 13.01 1.75
CA ASP A 174 -10.73 14.30 2.19
C ASP A 174 -10.03 15.49 1.53
N GLY A 175 -8.80 15.29 1.04
CA GLY A 175 -7.99 16.33 0.43
C GLY A 175 -8.54 16.79 -0.93
N PRO A 176 -8.74 18.11 -1.17
CA PRO A 176 -9.23 18.63 -2.46
C PRO A 176 -8.27 18.41 -3.64
N TRP A 177 -7.01 18.05 -3.38
CA TRP A 177 -6.02 17.68 -4.40
C TRP A 177 -6.17 16.24 -4.88
N GLN A 178 -6.92 15.40 -4.14
CA GLN A 178 -6.91 13.97 -4.32
C GLN A 178 -7.78 13.55 -5.51
N VAL A 179 -7.26 12.68 -6.38
CA VAL A 179 -8.05 12.13 -7.49
C VAL A 179 -9.25 11.37 -6.94
N GLY A 180 -10.45 11.82 -7.34
CA GLY A 180 -11.68 11.21 -6.86
C GLY A 180 -11.99 11.51 -5.39
N GLN A 181 -11.51 12.66 -4.86
CA GLN A 181 -11.89 13.23 -3.56
C GLN A 181 -13.38 12.99 -3.25
N LYS A 182 -13.68 12.72 -1.99
CA LYS A 182 -15.02 12.41 -1.50
C LYS A 182 -15.30 13.16 -0.22
N ASP A 183 -16.57 13.44 0.05
CA ASP A 183 -16.96 13.79 1.42
C ASP A 183 -16.87 12.57 2.36
N ALA A 184 -16.96 12.82 3.67
CA ALA A 184 -16.78 11.79 4.69
C ALA A 184 -17.85 10.68 4.61
N ALA A 185 -19.08 11.01 4.23
CA ALA A 185 -20.18 10.04 4.16
C ALA A 185 -20.07 9.18 2.89
N GLU A 186 -19.71 9.79 1.77
CA GLU A 186 -19.40 9.10 0.51
C GLU A 186 -18.23 8.13 0.69
N TYR A 187 -17.13 8.61 1.29
CA TYR A 187 -15.98 7.76 1.57
C TYR A 187 -16.32 6.65 2.58
N GLY A 188 -16.98 6.97 3.70
CA GLY A 188 -17.35 5.99 4.72
C GLY A 188 -18.22 4.86 4.15
N LYS A 189 -19.21 5.20 3.31
CA LYS A 189 -20.04 4.21 2.62
C LYS A 189 -19.25 3.36 1.61
N LEU A 190 -18.31 3.94 0.87
CA LEU A 190 -17.47 3.18 -0.05
C LEU A 190 -16.49 2.26 0.70
N ALA A 191 -15.82 2.79 1.72
CA ALA A 191 -14.85 2.07 2.54
C ALA A 191 -15.51 0.87 3.24
N VAL A 192 -16.68 1.04 3.84
CA VAL A 192 -17.35 -0.06 4.55
C VAL A 192 -17.84 -1.17 3.61
N ASN A 193 -18.34 -0.83 2.42
CA ASN A 193 -18.75 -1.84 1.44
C ASN A 193 -17.53 -2.58 0.86
N THR A 194 -16.43 -1.87 0.65
CA THR A 194 -15.15 -2.47 0.26
C THR A 194 -14.64 -3.41 1.36
N ALA A 195 -14.64 -2.95 2.61
CA ALA A 195 -14.20 -3.74 3.76
C ALA A 195 -15.04 -5.00 3.95
N ARG A 196 -16.37 -4.91 3.81
CA ARG A 196 -17.28 -6.07 3.86
C ARG A 196 -16.96 -7.07 2.77
N ALA A 197 -16.78 -6.64 1.52
CA ALA A 197 -16.44 -7.52 0.42
C ALA A 197 -15.08 -8.22 0.65
N MET A 198 -14.07 -7.48 1.12
CA MET A 198 -12.76 -8.05 1.45
C MET A 198 -12.84 -9.04 2.62
N ARG A 199 -13.64 -8.76 3.65
CA ARG A 199 -13.83 -9.69 4.79
C ARG A 199 -14.69 -10.90 4.46
N MET A 200 -15.58 -10.81 3.47
CA MET A 200 -16.26 -11.99 2.91
C MET A 200 -15.26 -12.97 2.28
N PHE A 201 -14.12 -12.48 1.79
CA PHE A 201 -13.02 -13.29 1.31
C PHE A 201 -12.15 -13.83 2.46
N ASP A 202 -11.69 -12.97 3.38
CA ASP A 202 -10.89 -13.37 4.55
C ASP A 202 -11.22 -12.48 5.76
N GLN A 203 -11.82 -13.07 6.80
CA GLN A 203 -12.20 -12.36 8.04
C GLN A 203 -11.00 -11.94 8.88
N SER A 204 -9.81 -12.51 8.64
CA SER A 204 -8.58 -12.19 9.39
C SER A 204 -7.83 -10.97 8.86
N LEU A 205 -8.34 -10.30 7.82
CA LEU A 205 -7.72 -9.10 7.26
C LEU A 205 -7.79 -7.91 8.23
N GLU A 206 -6.67 -7.19 8.30
CA GLU A 206 -6.55 -5.92 8.99
C GLU A 206 -6.75 -4.79 7.98
N LEU A 207 -7.85 -4.06 8.13
CA LEU A 207 -8.25 -3.02 7.18
C LEU A 207 -8.09 -1.65 7.81
N VAL A 208 -7.34 -0.77 7.14
CA VAL A 208 -7.05 0.59 7.58
C VAL A 208 -7.88 1.56 6.75
N VAL A 209 -8.85 2.18 7.41
CA VAL A 209 -9.65 3.27 6.83
C VAL A 209 -8.88 4.59 6.98
N CYS A 210 -8.98 5.48 5.98
CA CYS A 210 -8.25 6.73 5.95
C CYS A 210 -8.91 7.77 6.86
N GLY A 211 -8.12 8.35 7.77
CA GLY A 211 -8.47 9.60 8.46
C GLY A 211 -8.22 10.83 7.58
N SER A 212 -8.27 12.00 8.19
CA SER A 212 -7.94 13.27 7.54
C SER A 212 -6.46 13.34 7.14
N SER A 213 -6.19 14.02 6.02
CA SER A 213 -4.82 14.23 5.51
C SER A 213 -3.90 14.94 6.51
N HIS A 214 -4.43 15.85 7.33
CA HIS A 214 -3.69 16.53 8.39
C HIS A 214 -4.64 17.19 9.41
N SER A 215 -4.12 17.60 10.58
CA SER A 215 -4.89 18.20 11.67
C SER A 215 -5.54 19.55 11.35
N ASP A 216 -5.02 20.27 10.35
CA ASP A 216 -5.56 21.57 9.93
C ASP A 216 -6.69 21.45 8.88
N MET A 217 -7.12 20.23 8.53
CA MET A 217 -8.22 20.04 7.58
C MET A 217 -9.53 20.60 8.15
N PRO A 218 -10.34 21.34 7.37
CA PRO A 218 -11.63 21.84 7.84
C PRO A 218 -12.60 20.74 8.29
N SER A 219 -12.40 19.52 7.79
CA SER A 219 -13.17 18.33 8.15
C SER A 219 -12.65 17.61 9.41
N TYR A 220 -11.48 17.96 9.94
CA TYR A 220 -10.91 17.31 11.12
C TYR A 220 -11.54 17.86 12.42
N PRO A 221 -11.92 17.01 13.41
CA PRO A 221 -11.90 15.55 13.42
C PRO A 221 -13.24 14.90 13.04
N ASP A 222 -14.18 15.67 12.45
CA ASP A 222 -15.50 15.17 12.08
C ASP A 222 -15.44 14.11 10.97
N TRP A 223 -14.42 14.17 10.10
CA TRP A 223 -14.13 13.15 9.09
C TRP A 223 -14.02 11.77 9.71
N GLU A 224 -13.14 11.59 10.70
CA GLU A 224 -12.92 10.31 11.36
C GLU A 224 -14.20 9.80 12.02
N ARG A 225 -14.93 10.67 12.72
CA ARG A 225 -16.18 10.31 13.37
C ARG A 225 -17.19 9.78 12.35
N ILE A 226 -17.46 10.52 11.29
CA ILE A 226 -18.44 10.15 10.27
C ILE A 226 -18.04 8.84 9.58
N VAL A 227 -16.77 8.72 9.19
CA VAL A 227 -16.26 7.54 8.49
C VAL A 227 -16.34 6.29 9.37
N LEU A 228 -15.96 6.39 10.65
CA LEU A 228 -16.00 5.25 11.59
C LEU A 228 -17.43 4.87 12.03
N GLU A 229 -18.38 5.80 11.97
CA GLU A 229 -19.81 5.53 12.25
C GLU A 229 -20.50 4.74 11.11
N HIS A 230 -19.89 4.64 9.93
CA HIS A 230 -20.38 3.77 8.86
C HIS A 230 -20.04 2.29 9.15
N THR A 231 -21.09 1.51 9.42
CA THR A 231 -21.02 0.05 9.71
C THR A 231 -21.38 -0.82 8.52
#